data_AF-A0A850UY87-F1
#
_entry.id   AF-A0A850UY87-F1
#
_cell.length_a   1.000
_cell.length_b   1.000
_cell.length_c   1.000
_cell.angle_alpha   90.00
_cell.angle_beta   90.00
_cell.angle_gamma   90.00
#
_symmetry.space_group_name_H-M   'P 1'
#
loop_
_entity.id
_entity.type
_entity.pdbx_description
1 polymer ?
#
loop_
_entity_poly.entity_id
_entity_poly.type
_entity_poly.pdbx_seq_one_letter_code
_entity_poly.pdbx_strand_id
1 'polypeptide(L)'
;SPPPQGSLLYLDALGTAFPRALARRGTALLHWSPGSARGPAGWPLPSLYCTPAAAAVLPSRAAALRVQLLFALRQRALRVLEAGLAAELHDVLVALRAEWPRLAQELELGRLSPQPGLPEGVREQLQALLSPAAARAAELRAECARGFEGIALRLWPQLEVVVVRAAHGAERLYCDSLRQADCQGLPFYCPFYQAAGALLGVNLWPKAPVPRFLLCPDWAFCEFLPCLASKEPRTVLLDELWEGREYGLVVTAQPGEYRCRTGEVLKVTSFHKQCPVVEPVRRESQMLSVRGESIPEEQFCQSLCRTLRMWPGARLIDYVCVESSLLGDSSGPCAPHYEVFVELQGLRDLSEGQRYKLDQCLQEDFPIYKSFRFKGSIGPLRLHLVRPRTFNQLREALGCPTAMPRVLREERLLQLVQGSVVS
;
A
#
# COMPACT_ATOMS: atom_id res chain seq x y z
N SER A 1 2.52 4.12 -18.43
CA SER A 1 3.80 3.38 -18.32
C SER A 1 4.92 4.38 -18.09
N PRO A 2 5.98 4.06 -17.33
CA PRO A 2 7.17 4.89 -17.31
C PRO A 2 7.75 5.07 -18.71
N PRO A 3 8.29 6.26 -19.03
CA PRO A 3 9.05 6.46 -20.25
C PRO A 3 10.31 5.57 -20.21
N PRO A 4 10.89 5.20 -21.37
CA PRO A 4 12.01 4.26 -21.45
C PRO A 4 13.21 4.69 -20.59
N GLN A 5 13.44 6.00 -20.48
CA GLN A 5 14.47 6.57 -19.60
C GLN A 5 14.23 6.24 -18.12
N GLY A 6 12.98 6.27 -17.65
CA GLY A 6 12.62 5.96 -16.26
C GLY A 6 12.87 4.49 -15.92
N SER A 7 12.57 3.58 -16.84
CA SER A 7 12.85 2.14 -16.66
C SER A 7 14.35 1.84 -16.62
N LEU A 8 15.16 2.55 -17.41
CA LEU A 8 16.63 2.43 -17.39
C LEU A 8 17.23 2.96 -16.08
N LEU A 9 16.77 4.13 -15.61
CA LEU A 9 17.20 4.69 -14.33
C LEU A 9 16.83 3.78 -13.15
N TYR A 10 15.64 3.17 -13.20
CA TYR A 10 15.24 2.16 -12.21
C TYR A 10 16.21 0.97 -12.20
N LEU A 11 16.51 0.39 -13.37
CA LEU A 11 17.45 -0.73 -13.46
C LEU A 11 18.85 -0.37 -12.97
N ASP A 12 19.34 0.81 -13.34
CA ASP A 12 20.66 1.29 -12.96
C ASP A 12 20.75 1.50 -11.43
N ALA A 13 19.76 2.16 -10.84
CA ALA A 13 19.69 2.34 -9.39
C ALA A 13 19.57 0.99 -8.66
N LEU A 14 18.71 0.09 -9.16
CA LEU A 14 18.51 -1.24 -8.58
C LEU A 14 19.79 -2.09 -8.67
N GLY A 15 20.43 -2.16 -9.84
CA GLY A 15 21.66 -2.93 -10.06
C GLY A 15 22.86 -2.36 -9.29
N THR A 16 22.96 -1.04 -9.17
CA THR A 16 24.02 -0.39 -8.37
C THR A 16 23.85 -0.68 -6.88
N ALA A 17 22.61 -0.63 -6.38
CA ALA A 17 22.34 -0.90 -4.97
C ALA A 17 22.41 -2.40 -4.62
N PHE A 18 21.95 -3.25 -5.55
CA PHE A 18 21.77 -4.69 -5.41
C PHE A 18 22.27 -5.41 -6.68
N PRO A 19 23.58 -5.72 -6.77
CA PRO A 19 24.19 -6.24 -8.00
C PRO A 19 23.59 -7.53 -8.55
N ARG A 20 22.97 -8.35 -7.69
CA ARG A 20 22.35 -9.63 -8.10
C ARG A 20 20.86 -9.50 -8.38
N ALA A 21 20.25 -8.32 -8.19
CA ALA A 21 18.83 -8.08 -8.45
C ALA A 21 18.45 -8.27 -9.91
N LEU A 22 19.39 -8.08 -10.84
CA LEU A 22 19.18 -8.23 -12.29
C LEU A 22 19.48 -9.65 -12.80
N ALA A 23 19.41 -10.65 -11.93
CA ALA A 23 19.55 -12.05 -12.33
C ALA A 23 18.35 -12.52 -13.16
N ARG A 24 18.61 -13.35 -14.18
CA ARG A 24 17.56 -13.99 -14.99
C ARG A 24 16.63 -14.81 -14.11
N ARG A 25 15.31 -14.60 -14.23
CA ARG A 25 14.27 -15.21 -13.38
C ARG A 25 14.51 -14.98 -11.87
N GLY A 26 15.23 -13.92 -11.51
CA GLY A 26 15.51 -13.53 -10.13
C GLY A 26 14.39 -12.70 -9.49
N THR A 27 13.42 -12.20 -10.27
CA THR A 27 12.35 -11.35 -9.76
C THR A 27 11.00 -12.07 -9.75
N ALA A 28 10.29 -12.03 -8.64
CA ALA A 28 8.91 -12.49 -8.54
C ALA A 28 8.00 -11.27 -8.56
N LEU A 29 6.97 -11.33 -9.39
CA LEU A 29 5.96 -10.30 -9.52
C LEU A 29 4.66 -10.72 -8.83
N LEU A 30 4.21 -9.91 -7.89
CA LEU A 30 2.99 -10.07 -7.10
C LEU A 30 2.06 -8.87 -7.34
N HIS A 31 1.23 -8.96 -8.37
CA HIS A 31 0.36 -7.86 -8.74
C HIS A 31 -0.87 -8.32 -9.51
N TRP A 32 -1.99 -7.68 -9.23
CA TRP A 32 -3.21 -7.89 -9.98
C TRP A 32 -3.69 -6.60 -10.65
N SER A 33 -3.85 -6.64 -11.97
CA SER A 33 -4.45 -5.56 -12.75
C SER A 33 -5.21 -6.15 -13.94
N PRO A 34 -6.52 -6.42 -13.80
CA PRO A 34 -7.32 -7.01 -14.86
C PRO A 34 -7.45 -6.00 -16.01
N GLY A 35 -7.24 -6.44 -17.25
CA GLY A 35 -7.37 -5.60 -18.44
C GLY A 35 -6.12 -4.81 -18.85
N SER A 36 -5.07 -4.80 -18.01
CA SER A 36 -3.74 -4.32 -18.40
C SER A 36 -2.77 -5.50 -18.40
N ALA A 37 -2.49 -6.06 -19.58
CA ALA A 37 -1.38 -7.01 -19.75
C ALA A 37 0.01 -6.38 -19.47
N ARG A 38 0.05 -5.09 -19.12
CA ARG A 38 1.28 -4.34 -18.84
C ARG A 38 1.59 -4.44 -17.35
N GLY A 39 2.69 -5.10 -17.03
CA GLY A 39 3.18 -5.33 -15.67
C GLY A 39 3.38 -4.03 -14.86
N PRO A 40 3.48 -4.15 -13.52
CA PRO A 40 3.72 -3.02 -12.65
C PRO A 40 5.12 -2.48 -12.95
N ALA A 41 5.29 -1.17 -12.88
CA ALA A 41 6.56 -0.51 -13.17
C ALA A 41 7.15 -0.87 -14.56
N GLY A 42 6.53 -0.34 -15.62
CA GLY A 42 6.89 -0.50 -17.05
C GLY A 42 8.18 -1.24 -17.31
N TRP A 43 8.00 -2.51 -17.68
CA TRP A 43 9.03 -3.49 -17.42
C TRP A 43 10.25 -3.36 -18.33
N PRO A 44 11.45 -3.23 -17.75
CA PRO A 44 12.69 -3.58 -18.40
C PRO A 44 12.94 -5.11 -18.36
N LEU A 45 13.16 -5.73 -19.52
CA LEU A 45 13.66 -7.12 -19.70
C LEU A 45 12.83 -8.27 -19.10
N PRO A 46 11.80 -8.81 -19.81
CA PRO A 46 10.97 -9.96 -19.36
C PRO A 46 11.72 -11.17 -18.83
N SER A 47 12.98 -11.35 -19.25
CA SER A 47 13.89 -12.41 -18.80
C SER A 47 14.21 -12.38 -17.30
N LEU A 48 14.02 -11.25 -16.62
CA LEU A 48 14.26 -11.09 -15.19
C LEU A 48 13.17 -11.74 -14.32
N TYR A 49 11.92 -11.86 -14.81
CA TYR A 49 10.82 -12.39 -14.02
C TYR A 49 10.72 -13.92 -14.05
N CYS A 50 10.38 -14.52 -12.90
CA CYS A 50 9.97 -15.92 -12.80
C CYS A 50 8.45 -16.13 -12.92
N THR A 51 7.66 -15.07 -12.75
CA THR A 51 6.19 -15.11 -12.82
C THR A 51 5.72 -15.15 -14.29
N PRO A 52 4.83 -16.09 -14.68
CA PRO A 52 4.31 -16.17 -16.04
C PRO A 52 3.32 -15.03 -16.33
N ALA A 53 3.36 -14.48 -17.54
CA ALA A 53 2.46 -13.41 -17.98
C ALA A 53 0.97 -13.80 -17.89
N ALA A 54 0.65 -15.08 -18.11
CA ALA A 54 -0.72 -15.60 -18.01
C ALA A 54 -1.34 -15.43 -16.62
N ALA A 55 -0.54 -15.37 -15.56
CA ALA A 55 -1.04 -15.16 -14.20
C ALA A 55 -1.51 -13.72 -13.95
N ALA A 56 -1.03 -12.74 -14.72
CA ALA A 56 -1.43 -11.34 -14.58
C ALA A 56 -2.81 -11.04 -15.18
N VAL A 57 -3.29 -11.89 -16.09
CA VAL A 57 -4.55 -11.70 -16.84
C VAL A 57 -5.76 -12.32 -16.11
N LEU A 58 -5.53 -12.90 -14.92
CA LEU A 58 -6.59 -13.57 -14.18
C LEU A 58 -7.66 -12.58 -13.67
N PRO A 59 -8.96 -12.92 -13.80
CA PRO A 59 -10.05 -12.02 -13.43
C PRO A 59 -10.17 -11.84 -11.92
N SER A 60 -9.74 -12.83 -11.14
CA SER A 60 -9.76 -12.77 -9.67
C SER A 60 -8.40 -12.39 -9.12
N ARG A 61 -8.38 -11.37 -8.25
CA ARG A 61 -7.19 -10.93 -7.51
C ARG A 61 -6.59 -12.05 -6.66
N ALA A 62 -7.42 -12.73 -5.88
CA ALA A 62 -6.98 -13.83 -5.02
C ALA A 62 -6.36 -14.97 -5.84
N ALA A 63 -6.97 -15.34 -6.97
CA ALA A 63 -6.44 -16.37 -7.86
C ALA A 63 -5.09 -15.94 -8.48
N ALA A 64 -4.98 -14.69 -8.95
CA ALA A 64 -3.76 -14.14 -9.51
C ALA A 64 -2.60 -14.17 -8.52
N LEU A 65 -2.80 -13.56 -7.36
CA LEU A 65 -1.77 -13.46 -6.31
C LEU A 65 -1.31 -14.83 -5.80
N ARG A 66 -2.23 -15.80 -5.66
CA ARG A 66 -1.88 -17.17 -5.26
C ARG A 66 -1.06 -17.91 -6.32
N VAL A 67 -1.44 -17.82 -7.59
CA VAL A 67 -0.68 -18.42 -8.69
C VAL A 67 0.72 -17.81 -8.74
N GLN A 68 0.81 -16.48 -8.66
CA GLN A 68 2.09 -15.76 -8.67
C GLN A 68 2.97 -16.18 -7.49
N LEU A 69 2.40 -16.35 -6.29
CA LEU A 69 3.09 -16.91 -5.13
C LEU A 69 3.62 -18.32 -5.38
N LEU A 70 2.84 -19.21 -6.00
CA LEU A 70 3.27 -20.59 -6.31
C LEU A 70 4.52 -20.59 -7.21
N PHE A 71 4.54 -19.75 -8.25
CA PHE A 71 5.71 -19.58 -9.13
C PHE A 71 6.91 -18.96 -8.40
N ALA A 72 6.67 -18.01 -7.49
CA ALA A 72 7.73 -17.44 -6.65
C ALA A 72 8.35 -18.48 -5.70
N LEU A 73 7.54 -19.32 -5.04
CA LEU A 73 7.99 -20.35 -4.10
C LEU A 73 8.87 -21.42 -4.78
N ARG A 74 8.57 -21.73 -6.04
CA ARG A 74 9.35 -22.64 -6.87
C ARG A 74 10.78 -22.14 -7.09
N GLN A 75 10.99 -20.82 -7.19
CA GLN A 75 12.28 -20.21 -7.43
C GLN A 75 13.05 -19.97 -6.12
N ARG A 76 13.99 -20.86 -5.77
CA ARG A 76 14.83 -20.70 -4.56
C ARG A 76 15.77 -19.51 -4.64
N ALA A 77 16.33 -19.25 -5.82
CA ALA A 77 17.31 -18.20 -6.08
C ALA A 77 16.65 -16.84 -6.40
N LEU A 78 15.58 -16.51 -5.69
CA LEU A 78 14.89 -15.24 -5.83
C LEU A 78 15.73 -14.11 -5.23
N ARG A 79 15.79 -12.97 -5.93
CA ARG A 79 16.62 -11.80 -5.62
C ARG A 79 15.77 -10.57 -5.32
N VAL A 80 14.66 -10.43 -6.04
CA VAL A 80 13.72 -9.32 -5.88
C VAL A 80 12.31 -9.85 -5.75
N LEU A 81 11.59 -9.30 -4.78
CA LEU A 81 10.16 -9.51 -4.65
C LEU A 81 9.45 -8.20 -4.97
N GLU A 82 8.79 -8.15 -6.12
CA GLU A 82 8.12 -6.95 -6.60
C GLU A 82 6.61 -7.09 -6.40
N ALA A 83 6.00 -6.14 -5.71
CA ALA A 83 4.58 -6.07 -5.52
C ALA A 83 4.01 -4.75 -6.07
N GLY A 84 2.78 -4.79 -6.58
CA GLY A 84 2.09 -3.56 -6.98
C GLY A 84 1.91 -2.63 -5.79
N LEU A 85 1.27 -3.14 -4.74
CA LEU A 85 1.06 -2.45 -3.46
C LEU A 85 1.64 -3.27 -2.30
N ALA A 86 2.00 -2.61 -1.20
CA ALA A 86 2.40 -3.30 0.02
C ALA A 86 1.23 -4.12 0.59
N ALA A 87 -0.01 -3.63 0.44
CA ALA A 87 -1.22 -4.38 0.78
C ALA A 87 -1.36 -5.70 -0.02
N GLU A 88 -0.99 -5.74 -1.30
CA GLU A 88 -1.01 -6.97 -2.11
C GLU A 88 0.00 -8.00 -1.58
N LEU A 89 1.20 -7.54 -1.24
CA LEU A 89 2.21 -8.39 -0.61
C LEU A 89 1.74 -8.93 0.74
N HIS A 90 1.12 -8.08 1.55
CA HIS A 90 0.52 -8.51 2.82
C HIS A 90 -0.53 -9.61 2.59
N ASP A 91 -1.46 -9.42 1.65
CA ASP A 91 -2.48 -10.41 1.30
C ASP A 91 -1.87 -11.75 0.84
N VAL A 92 -0.82 -11.70 0.02
CA VAL A 92 -0.08 -12.89 -0.44
C VAL A 92 0.50 -13.67 0.74
N LEU A 93 1.11 -12.99 1.70
CA LEU A 93 1.73 -13.62 2.86
C LEU A 93 0.70 -14.14 3.87
N VAL A 94 -0.46 -13.48 3.98
CA VAL A 94 -1.62 -14.00 4.72
C VAL A 94 -2.15 -15.29 4.06
N ALA A 95 -2.27 -15.31 2.72
CA ALA A 95 -2.68 -16.51 1.99
C ALA A 95 -1.66 -17.66 2.16
N LEU A 96 -0.35 -17.35 2.13
CA LEU A 96 0.70 -18.31 2.44
C LEU A 96 0.50 -18.94 3.83
N ARG A 97 0.24 -18.12 4.86
CA ARG A 97 0.01 -18.59 6.24
C ARG A 97 -1.18 -19.53 6.34
N ALA A 98 -2.26 -19.23 5.62
CA ALA A 98 -3.49 -20.03 5.65
C ALA A 98 -3.39 -21.33 4.85
N GLU A 99 -2.61 -21.35 3.75
CA GLU A 99 -2.69 -22.42 2.74
C GLU A 99 -1.34 -23.06 2.39
N TRP A 100 -0.28 -22.84 3.18
CA TRP A 100 1.04 -23.45 2.94
C TRP A 100 1.02 -24.98 2.77
N PRO A 101 0.19 -25.80 3.45
CA PRO A 101 0.20 -27.25 3.25
C PRO A 101 -0.25 -27.62 1.82
N ARG A 102 -1.26 -26.90 1.32
CA ARG A 102 -1.79 -27.08 -0.03
C ARG A 102 -0.78 -26.59 -1.06
N LEU A 103 -0.17 -25.42 -0.86
CA LEU A 103 0.88 -24.90 -1.73
C LEU A 103 2.09 -25.86 -1.81
N ALA A 104 2.48 -26.47 -0.69
CA ALA A 104 3.55 -27.47 -0.66
C ALA A 104 3.17 -28.73 -1.46
N GLN A 105 1.93 -29.21 -1.35
CA GLN A 105 1.44 -30.34 -2.15
C GLN A 105 1.43 -30.03 -3.64
N GLU A 106 0.98 -28.83 -4.03
CA GLU A 106 0.97 -28.38 -5.42
C GLU A 106 2.39 -28.28 -6.00
N LEU A 107 3.36 -27.78 -5.23
CA LEU A 107 4.78 -27.76 -5.61
C LEU A 107 5.35 -29.17 -5.75
N GLU A 108 5.03 -30.07 -4.82
CA GLU A 108 5.53 -31.45 -4.82
C GLU A 108 5.06 -32.22 -6.04
N LEU A 109 3.75 -32.17 -6.32
CA LEU A 109 3.13 -32.84 -7.46
C LEU A 109 3.37 -32.08 -8.78
N GLY A 110 3.77 -30.82 -8.70
CA GLY A 110 3.82 -29.93 -9.85
C GLY A 110 2.45 -29.72 -10.49
N ARG A 111 1.37 -29.70 -9.70
CA ARG A 111 -0.02 -29.60 -10.19
C ARG A 111 -0.72 -28.39 -9.62
N LEU A 112 -1.44 -27.66 -10.46
CA LEU A 112 -2.26 -26.52 -10.08
C LEU A 112 -3.70 -26.99 -9.79
N SER A 113 -4.16 -26.81 -8.56
CA SER A 113 -5.54 -27.19 -8.21
C SER A 113 -6.56 -26.30 -8.92
N PRO A 114 -7.78 -26.82 -9.19
CA PRO A 114 -8.90 -25.97 -9.53
C PRO A 114 -9.21 -25.02 -8.37
N GLN A 115 -9.51 -23.77 -8.71
CA GLN A 115 -9.83 -22.71 -7.75
C GLN A 115 -10.77 -21.66 -8.37
N PRO A 116 -11.60 -20.98 -7.57
CA PRO A 116 -12.44 -19.89 -8.05
C PRO A 116 -11.62 -18.81 -8.75
N GLY A 117 -12.10 -18.30 -9.89
CA GLY A 117 -11.43 -17.24 -10.64
C GLY A 117 -10.21 -17.66 -11.46
N LEU A 118 -9.96 -18.97 -11.61
CA LEU A 118 -8.97 -19.53 -12.52
C LEU A 118 -9.66 -20.25 -13.70
N PRO A 119 -9.74 -19.62 -14.88
CA PRO A 119 -10.31 -20.26 -16.08
C PRO A 119 -9.49 -21.48 -16.51
N GLU A 120 -10.16 -22.51 -17.02
CA GLU A 120 -9.52 -23.79 -17.35
C GLU A 120 -8.45 -23.67 -18.43
N GLY A 121 -8.68 -22.88 -19.49
CA GLY A 121 -7.65 -22.66 -20.51
C GLY A 121 -6.37 -21.99 -19.99
N VAL A 122 -6.50 -21.06 -19.03
CA VAL A 122 -5.34 -20.42 -18.37
C VAL A 122 -4.66 -21.39 -17.41
N ARG A 123 -5.45 -22.23 -16.71
CA ARG A 123 -4.93 -23.29 -15.83
C ARG A 123 -4.03 -24.25 -16.60
N GLU A 124 -4.45 -24.70 -17.78
CA GLU A 124 -3.66 -25.62 -18.62
C GLU A 124 -2.34 -24.99 -19.07
N GLN A 125 -2.36 -23.73 -19.50
CA GLN A 125 -1.16 -22.97 -19.87
C GLN A 125 -0.18 -22.86 -18.69
N LEU A 126 -0.68 -22.54 -17.49
CA LEU A 126 0.14 -22.44 -16.29
C LEU A 126 0.65 -23.81 -15.82
N GLN A 127 -0.18 -24.84 -15.92
CA GLN A 127 0.16 -26.21 -15.57
C GLN A 127 1.31 -26.75 -16.44
N ALA A 128 1.36 -26.40 -17.72
CA ALA A 128 2.45 -26.77 -18.61
C ALA A 128 3.81 -26.18 -18.20
N LEU A 129 3.82 -25.11 -17.40
CA LEU A 129 5.05 -24.48 -16.89
C LEU A 129 5.49 -25.07 -15.53
N LEU A 130 4.65 -25.89 -14.89
CA LEU A 130 4.94 -26.51 -13.61
C LEU A 130 5.53 -27.92 -13.82
N SER A 131 6.49 -28.27 -12.97
CA SER A 131 6.99 -29.64 -12.86
C SER A 131 7.09 -30.03 -11.38
N PRO A 132 7.11 -31.31 -11.03
CA PRO A 132 7.31 -31.75 -9.65
C PRO A 132 8.58 -31.14 -9.03
N ALA A 133 8.46 -30.60 -7.82
CA ALA A 133 9.55 -29.95 -7.08
C ALA A 133 9.53 -30.37 -5.59
N ALA A 134 9.64 -31.68 -5.34
CA ALA A 134 9.55 -32.27 -4.00
C ALA A 134 10.54 -31.68 -2.98
N ALA A 135 11.78 -31.40 -3.39
CA ALA A 135 12.77 -30.77 -2.51
C ALA A 135 12.31 -29.37 -2.03
N ARG A 136 11.76 -28.55 -2.94
CA ARG A 136 11.23 -27.22 -2.59
C ARG A 136 9.98 -27.30 -1.72
N ALA A 137 9.12 -28.28 -1.97
CA ALA A 137 7.98 -28.53 -1.11
C ALA A 137 8.43 -28.89 0.32
N ALA A 138 9.40 -29.78 0.47
CA ALA A 138 9.94 -30.16 1.79
C ALA A 138 10.55 -28.94 2.53
N GLU A 139 11.31 -28.11 1.85
CA GLU A 139 11.86 -26.86 2.41
C GLU A 139 10.74 -25.90 2.85
N LEU A 140 9.70 -25.72 2.04
CA LEU A 140 8.54 -24.89 2.39
C LEU A 140 7.86 -25.40 3.67
N ARG A 141 7.64 -26.71 3.79
CA ARG A 141 7.04 -27.32 4.99
C ARG A 141 7.90 -27.09 6.23
N ALA A 142 9.21 -27.31 6.10
CA ALA A 142 10.16 -27.12 7.19
C ALA A 142 10.18 -25.66 7.68
N GLU A 143 10.20 -24.69 6.78
CA GLU A 143 10.25 -23.27 7.14
C GLU A 143 8.92 -22.72 7.67
N CYS A 144 7.78 -23.16 7.14
CA CYS A 144 6.46 -22.77 7.65
C CYS A 144 6.16 -23.38 9.03
N ALA A 145 6.65 -24.59 9.31
CA ALA A 145 6.47 -25.23 10.62
C ALA A 145 7.19 -24.47 11.75
N ARG A 146 8.24 -23.70 11.42
CA ARG A 146 9.00 -22.86 12.38
C ARG A 146 8.30 -21.54 12.73
N GLY A 147 7.18 -21.22 12.07
CA GLY A 147 6.48 -19.93 12.21
C GLY A 147 6.68 -19.03 10.99
N PHE A 148 6.35 -17.74 11.10
CA PHE A 148 6.30 -16.82 9.95
C PHE A 148 7.08 -15.51 10.11
N GLU A 149 7.71 -15.28 11.27
CA GLU A 149 8.61 -14.14 11.44
C GLU A 149 9.83 -14.29 10.51
N GLY A 150 10.13 -13.28 9.70
CA GLY A 150 11.20 -13.30 8.71
C GLY A 150 11.04 -14.37 7.61
N ILE A 151 9.82 -14.88 7.38
CA ILE A 151 9.59 -16.00 6.46
C ILE A 151 10.08 -15.73 5.04
N ALA A 152 10.05 -14.49 4.56
CA ALA A 152 10.48 -14.15 3.21
C ALA A 152 11.97 -14.51 2.98
N LEU A 153 12.86 -14.12 3.89
CA LEU A 153 14.28 -14.47 3.81
C LEU A 153 14.54 -15.97 4.04
N ARG A 154 13.70 -16.65 4.83
CA ARG A 154 13.86 -18.11 5.03
C ARG A 154 13.47 -18.90 3.78
N LEU A 155 12.37 -18.52 3.12
CA LEU A 155 11.93 -19.16 1.89
C LEU A 155 12.81 -18.81 0.68
N TRP A 156 13.34 -17.59 0.66
CA TRP A 156 14.23 -17.06 -0.36
C TRP A 156 15.51 -16.50 0.27
N PRO A 157 16.50 -17.36 0.59
CA PRO A 157 17.75 -16.95 1.27
C PRO A 157 18.62 -15.96 0.48
N GLN A 158 18.31 -15.78 -0.81
CA GLN A 158 19.05 -14.95 -1.74
C GLN A 158 18.38 -13.60 -2.02
N LEU A 159 17.24 -13.34 -1.36
CA LEU A 159 16.42 -12.15 -1.56
C LEU A 159 17.14 -10.91 -1.02
N GLU A 160 17.25 -9.88 -1.84
CA GLU A 160 18.00 -8.65 -1.55
C GLU A 160 17.07 -7.48 -1.23
N VAL A 161 15.89 -7.40 -1.87
CA VAL A 161 15.01 -6.23 -1.77
C VAL A 161 13.54 -6.58 -2.08
N VAL A 162 12.64 -5.89 -1.40
CA VAL A 162 11.21 -5.83 -1.72
C VAL A 162 10.92 -4.53 -2.47
N VAL A 163 10.37 -4.62 -3.67
CA VAL A 163 10.02 -3.45 -4.50
C VAL A 163 8.51 -3.25 -4.44
N VAL A 164 8.05 -2.04 -4.13
CA VAL A 164 6.63 -1.67 -4.08
C VAL A 164 6.38 -0.40 -4.88
N ARG A 165 5.22 -0.22 -5.52
CA ARG A 165 4.95 1.01 -6.30
C ARG A 165 4.58 2.22 -5.45
N ALA A 166 4.09 1.97 -4.23
CA ALA A 166 3.73 3.01 -3.27
C ALA A 166 4.14 2.56 -1.88
N ALA A 167 4.79 3.46 -1.14
CA ALA A 167 5.26 3.23 0.22
C ALA A 167 4.83 4.35 1.19
N HIS A 168 4.01 5.30 0.72
CA HIS A 168 3.53 6.48 1.46
C HIS A 168 2.01 6.42 1.67
N GLY A 169 1.49 7.27 2.57
CA GLY A 169 0.08 7.27 2.95
C GLY A 169 -0.39 5.89 3.44
N ALA A 170 -1.52 5.42 2.92
CA ALA A 170 -2.18 4.18 3.35
C ALA A 170 -1.31 2.92 3.29
N GLU A 171 -0.34 2.88 2.37
CA GLU A 171 0.58 1.74 2.18
C GLU A 171 1.65 1.68 3.27
N ARG A 172 1.92 2.78 3.98
CA ARG A 172 2.94 2.83 5.04
C ARG A 172 2.64 1.85 6.18
N LEU A 173 1.36 1.72 6.55
CA LEU A 173 0.90 0.76 7.56
C LEU A 173 1.31 -0.68 7.19
N TYR A 174 1.11 -1.06 5.92
CA TYR A 174 1.46 -2.38 5.42
C TYR A 174 2.97 -2.57 5.33
N CYS A 175 3.71 -1.58 4.81
CA CYS A 175 5.17 -1.61 4.78
C CYS A 175 5.75 -1.84 6.18
N ASP A 176 5.28 -1.12 7.19
CA ASP A 176 5.79 -1.23 8.56
C ASP A 176 5.43 -2.58 9.19
N SER A 177 4.20 -3.06 8.98
CA SER A 177 3.77 -4.39 9.44
C SER A 177 4.60 -5.52 8.80
N LEU A 178 4.89 -5.43 7.51
CA LEU A 178 5.71 -6.39 6.78
C LEU A 178 7.17 -6.39 7.24
N ARG A 179 7.78 -5.20 7.42
CA ARG A 179 9.16 -5.07 7.92
C ARG A 179 9.33 -5.62 9.33
N GLN A 180 8.31 -5.54 10.16
CA GLN A 180 8.34 -6.06 11.54
C GLN A 180 8.04 -7.56 11.62
N ALA A 181 7.43 -8.16 10.59
CA ALA A 181 7.01 -9.56 10.59
C ALA A 181 7.66 -10.35 9.44
N ASP A 182 6.94 -10.58 8.34
CA ASP A 182 7.30 -11.53 7.28
C ASP A 182 8.58 -11.15 6.52
N CYS A 183 8.84 -9.85 6.36
CA CYS A 183 9.95 -9.28 5.60
C CYS A 183 11.03 -8.67 6.50
N GLN A 184 11.17 -9.17 7.73
CA GLN A 184 12.19 -8.70 8.66
C GLN A 184 13.60 -8.78 8.05
N GLY A 185 14.34 -7.66 8.11
CA GLY A 185 15.69 -7.56 7.58
C GLY A 185 15.80 -7.23 6.08
N LEU A 186 14.68 -7.04 5.38
CA LEU A 186 14.66 -6.66 3.97
C LEU A 186 14.46 -5.15 3.77
N PRO A 187 15.23 -4.51 2.87
CA PRO A 187 14.95 -3.15 2.44
C PRO A 187 13.70 -3.12 1.56
N PHE A 188 12.92 -2.05 1.70
CA PHE A 188 11.76 -1.75 0.85
C PHE A 188 12.12 -0.59 -0.07
N TYR A 189 11.99 -0.80 -1.37
CA TYR A 189 12.32 0.18 -2.39
C TYR A 189 11.08 0.58 -3.18
N CYS A 190 10.81 1.90 -3.22
CA CYS A 190 9.77 2.48 -4.06
C CYS A 190 10.44 3.21 -5.23
N PRO A 191 10.40 2.67 -6.46
CA PRO A 191 11.23 3.16 -7.56
C PRO A 191 10.67 4.42 -8.22
N PHE A 192 9.36 4.62 -8.13
CA PHE A 192 8.64 5.63 -8.89
C PHE A 192 7.68 6.39 -8.00
N TYR A 193 7.49 7.66 -8.30
CA TYR A 193 6.43 8.48 -7.71
C TYR A 193 5.36 8.77 -8.76
N GLN A 194 4.12 8.42 -8.42
CA GLN A 194 2.96 8.56 -9.28
C GLN A 194 1.86 9.32 -8.54
N ALA A 195 1.28 10.31 -9.20
CA ALA A 195 0.16 11.11 -8.71
C ALA A 195 -0.80 11.39 -9.86
N ALA A 196 -2.11 11.42 -9.57
CA ALA A 196 -3.15 11.70 -10.58
C ALA A 196 -2.98 10.89 -11.89
N GLY A 197 -2.64 9.60 -11.79
CA GLY A 197 -2.44 8.73 -12.95
C GLY A 197 -1.17 8.98 -13.77
N ALA A 198 -0.37 9.98 -13.39
CA ALA A 198 0.87 10.37 -14.06
C ALA A 198 2.10 9.90 -13.29
N LEU A 199 3.18 9.62 -14.01
CA LEU A 199 4.48 9.36 -13.42
C LEU A 199 5.25 10.69 -13.33
N LEU A 200 5.72 11.04 -12.15
CA LEU A 200 6.30 12.37 -11.88
C LEU A 200 7.79 12.32 -11.54
N GLY A 201 8.25 11.22 -10.94
CA GLY A 201 9.63 11.13 -10.49
C GLY A 201 10.13 9.71 -10.26
N VAL A 202 11.43 9.61 -10.08
CA VAL A 202 12.19 8.37 -9.87
C VAL A 202 12.98 8.45 -8.57
N ASN A 203 13.06 7.33 -7.85
CA ASN A 203 13.89 7.22 -6.65
C ASN A 203 15.27 6.69 -7.04
N LEU A 204 16.32 7.49 -6.84
CA LEU A 204 17.69 7.08 -7.13
C LEU A 204 18.42 6.50 -5.92
N TRP A 205 17.75 6.37 -4.78
CA TRP A 205 18.35 5.97 -3.51
C TRP A 205 17.65 4.75 -2.89
N PRO A 206 17.84 3.53 -3.44
CA PRO A 206 17.13 2.34 -2.98
C PRO A 206 17.39 1.91 -1.53
N LYS A 207 18.51 2.37 -0.94
CA LYS A 207 18.91 2.07 0.45
C LYS A 207 18.47 3.15 1.44
N ALA A 208 17.88 4.25 0.98
CA ALA A 208 17.40 5.29 1.88
C ALA A 208 16.19 4.79 2.68
N PRO A 209 16.12 5.03 4.00
CA PRO A 209 15.02 4.55 4.84
C PRO A 209 13.69 5.25 4.52
N VAL A 210 13.76 6.53 4.14
CA VAL A 210 12.62 7.32 3.68
C VAL A 210 12.71 7.43 2.16
N PRO A 211 11.64 7.09 1.41
CA PRO A 211 11.65 7.19 -0.03
C PRO A 211 11.68 8.65 -0.47
N ARG A 212 12.65 8.97 -1.34
CA ARG A 212 12.83 10.30 -1.94
C ARG A 212 12.76 10.17 -3.45
N PHE A 213 12.17 11.14 -4.11
CA PHE A 213 11.94 11.08 -5.55
C PHE A 213 12.52 12.30 -6.24
N LEU A 214 13.38 12.06 -7.21
CA LEU A 214 13.81 13.08 -8.16
C LEU A 214 12.67 13.34 -9.14
N LEU A 215 12.16 14.57 -9.18
CA LEU A 215 11.16 14.94 -10.16
C LEU A 215 11.78 15.05 -11.55
N CYS A 216 11.06 14.52 -12.55
CA CYS A 216 11.50 14.47 -13.94
C CYS A 216 10.67 15.46 -14.78
N PRO A 217 11.22 16.62 -15.18
CA PRO A 217 10.48 17.65 -15.91
C PRO A 217 9.83 17.15 -17.22
N ASP A 218 10.46 16.19 -17.90
CA ASP A 218 10.00 15.67 -19.19
C ASP A 218 8.80 14.71 -19.08
N TRP A 219 8.42 14.29 -17.88
CA TRP A 219 7.41 13.23 -17.69
C TRP A 219 6.00 13.76 -17.52
N ALA A 220 5.87 14.89 -16.83
CA ALA A 220 4.61 15.60 -16.64
C ALA A 220 4.89 17.06 -16.26
N PHE A 221 4.02 17.97 -16.69
CA PHE A 221 4.11 19.36 -16.28
C PHE A 221 3.56 19.52 -14.86
N CYS A 222 4.41 19.97 -13.95
CA CYS A 222 4.10 20.13 -12.53
C CYS A 222 4.21 21.59 -12.11
N GLU A 223 3.16 22.07 -11.47
CA GLU A 223 3.08 23.35 -10.77
C GLU A 223 2.98 23.11 -9.27
N PHE A 224 3.49 24.03 -8.46
CA PHE A 224 3.60 23.86 -7.02
C PHE A 224 2.93 25.01 -6.27
N LEU A 225 2.14 24.69 -5.27
CA LEU A 225 1.39 25.67 -4.47
C LEU A 225 2.04 25.81 -3.09
N PRO A 226 2.68 26.94 -2.73
CA PRO A 226 3.34 27.06 -1.44
C PRO A 226 2.33 26.96 -0.28
N CYS A 227 2.54 26.03 0.65
CA CYS A 227 1.59 25.80 1.77
C CYS A 227 1.53 26.95 2.78
N LEU A 228 2.56 27.81 2.85
CA LEU A 228 2.65 28.93 3.79
C LEU A 228 2.16 30.27 3.21
N ALA A 229 1.63 30.30 1.98
CA ALA A 229 1.23 31.56 1.34
C ALA A 229 -0.21 31.97 1.69
N SER A 230 -0.39 33.22 2.13
CA SER A 230 -1.70 33.79 2.47
C SER A 230 -2.46 34.36 1.26
N LYS A 231 -3.78 34.17 1.31
CA LYS A 231 -4.89 34.79 0.56
C LYS A 231 -5.01 34.50 -0.94
N GLU A 232 -3.94 34.40 -1.73
CA GLU A 232 -4.02 33.90 -3.13
C GLU A 232 -2.70 33.25 -3.54
N PRO A 233 -2.53 31.93 -3.37
CA PRO A 233 -1.27 31.29 -3.70
C PRO A 233 -1.12 31.19 -5.22
N ARG A 234 -0.20 31.97 -5.78
CA ARG A 234 0.30 31.74 -7.14
C ARG A 234 1.06 30.42 -7.17
N THR A 235 0.83 29.63 -8.21
CA THR A 235 1.65 28.46 -8.48
C THR A 235 3.05 28.91 -8.85
N VAL A 236 4.04 28.18 -8.34
CA VAL A 236 5.45 28.32 -8.68
C VAL A 236 5.88 27.16 -9.54
N LEU A 237 6.93 27.37 -10.34
CA LEU A 237 7.52 26.35 -11.20
C LEU A 237 8.61 25.56 -10.47
N LEU A 238 9.15 24.56 -11.18
CA LEU A 238 10.09 23.58 -10.65
C LEU A 238 11.44 24.19 -10.22
N ASP A 239 11.85 25.28 -10.86
CA ASP A 239 13.07 26.07 -10.59
C ASP A 239 12.91 27.07 -9.42
N GLU A 240 11.67 27.40 -9.05
CA GLU A 240 11.35 28.32 -7.95
C GLU A 240 11.17 27.62 -6.60
N LEU A 241 11.43 26.32 -6.56
CA LEU A 241 11.32 25.50 -5.36
C LEU A 241 12.47 25.76 -4.38
N TRP A 242 12.17 25.71 -3.09
CA TRP A 242 13.15 25.91 -2.02
C TRP A 242 13.22 24.69 -1.12
N GLU A 243 14.45 24.29 -0.79
CA GLU A 243 14.72 23.20 0.14
C GLU A 243 14.06 23.45 1.49
N GLY A 244 13.51 22.39 2.08
CA GLY A 244 12.83 22.39 3.37
C GLY A 244 11.37 22.84 3.32
N ARG A 245 10.88 23.39 2.21
CA ARG A 245 9.50 23.89 2.09
C ARG A 245 8.51 22.83 1.59
N GLU A 246 7.25 23.01 2.00
CA GLU A 246 6.11 22.18 1.60
C GLU A 246 5.29 22.88 0.50
N TYR A 247 4.90 22.10 -0.50
CA TYR A 247 4.11 22.56 -1.63
C TYR A 247 3.00 21.58 -1.98
N GLY A 248 1.79 22.10 -2.24
CA GLY A 248 0.71 21.34 -2.87
C GLY A 248 1.00 21.12 -4.35
N LEU A 249 0.75 19.91 -4.84
CA LEU A 249 1.06 19.51 -6.20
C LEU A 249 -0.12 19.74 -7.15
N VAL A 250 0.15 20.43 -8.26
CA VAL A 250 -0.77 20.66 -9.37
C VAL A 250 -0.17 20.04 -10.63
N VAL A 251 -0.89 19.12 -11.28
CA VAL A 251 -0.38 18.33 -12.41
C VAL A 251 -1.18 18.61 -13.67
N THR A 252 -0.46 18.71 -14.78
CA THR A 252 -1.01 18.62 -16.13
C THR A 252 -0.32 17.45 -16.84
N ALA A 253 -1.04 16.35 -17.02
CA ALA A 253 -0.44 15.10 -17.51
C ALA A 253 -1.22 14.39 -18.62
N GLN A 254 -2.55 14.44 -18.60
CA GLN A 254 -3.37 13.78 -19.61
C GLN A 254 -4.14 14.80 -20.46
N PRO A 255 -4.42 14.51 -21.74
CA PRO A 255 -5.27 15.35 -22.56
C PRO A 255 -6.63 15.57 -21.90
N GLY A 256 -7.00 16.83 -21.66
CA GLY A 256 -8.25 17.19 -20.96
C GLY A 256 -8.10 17.42 -19.46
N GLU A 257 -6.98 17.00 -18.85
CA GLU A 257 -6.68 17.20 -17.43
C GLU A 257 -5.60 18.28 -17.26
N TYR A 258 -6.05 19.54 -17.19
CA TYR A 258 -5.18 20.71 -17.08
C TYR A 258 -5.23 21.30 -15.66
N ARG A 259 -4.05 21.56 -15.09
CA ARG A 259 -3.87 22.18 -13.78
C ARG A 259 -4.69 21.51 -12.67
N CYS A 260 -4.71 20.18 -12.68
CA CYS A 260 -5.45 19.37 -11.73
C CYS A 260 -4.75 19.40 -10.37
N ARG A 261 -5.45 19.88 -9.34
CA ARG A 261 -4.97 19.79 -7.95
C ARG A 261 -5.05 18.34 -7.49
N THR A 262 -3.90 17.75 -7.24
CA THR A 262 -3.81 16.35 -6.78
C THR A 262 -4.19 16.21 -5.31
N GLY A 263 -4.11 17.30 -4.54
CA GLY A 263 -4.21 17.30 -3.09
C GLY A 263 -2.99 16.67 -2.40
N GLU A 264 -1.94 16.29 -3.13
CA GLU A 264 -0.71 15.81 -2.52
C GLU A 264 0.18 16.98 -2.11
N VAL A 265 0.78 16.88 -0.93
CA VAL A 265 1.75 17.85 -0.41
C VAL A 265 3.12 17.21 -0.42
N LEU A 266 4.05 17.88 -1.09
CA LEU A 266 5.43 17.47 -1.29
C LEU A 266 6.35 18.38 -0.49
N LYS A 267 7.33 17.80 0.20
CA LYS A 267 8.44 18.53 0.81
C LYS A 267 9.67 18.42 -0.06
N VAL A 268 10.26 19.55 -0.41
CA VAL A 268 11.55 19.58 -1.11
C VAL A 268 12.65 19.29 -0.10
N THR A 269 13.41 18.22 -0.32
CA THR A 269 14.44 17.76 0.63
C THR A 269 15.84 18.14 0.24
N SER A 270 16.11 18.24 -1.06
CA SER A 270 17.41 18.56 -1.63
C SER A 270 17.26 18.76 -3.14
N PHE A 271 18.36 19.09 -3.81
CA PHE A 271 18.44 19.13 -5.26
C PHE A 271 19.49 18.13 -5.74
N HIS A 272 19.13 17.32 -6.73
CA HIS A 272 20.09 16.51 -7.48
C HIS A 272 20.41 17.24 -8.78
N LYS A 273 21.60 17.85 -8.83
CA LYS A 273 21.95 18.84 -9.86
C LYS A 273 20.96 20.00 -9.81
N GLN A 274 20.19 20.23 -10.87
CA GLN A 274 19.16 21.27 -10.94
C GLN A 274 17.75 20.73 -10.69
N CYS A 275 17.58 19.41 -10.55
CA CYS A 275 16.27 18.80 -10.39
C CYS A 275 15.94 18.61 -8.89
N PRO A 276 14.74 19.01 -8.43
CA PRO A 276 14.35 18.92 -7.03
C PRO A 276 14.07 17.47 -6.63
N VAL A 277 14.47 17.15 -5.41
CA VAL A 277 14.21 15.87 -4.76
C VAL A 277 13.12 16.07 -3.72
N VAL A 278 12.01 15.35 -3.86
CA VAL A 278 10.82 15.53 -3.04
C VAL A 278 10.48 14.29 -2.21
N GLU A 279 9.87 14.54 -1.06
CA GLU A 279 9.24 13.54 -0.20
C GLU A 279 7.73 13.82 -0.14
N PRO A 280 6.85 12.85 -0.46
CA PRO A 280 5.41 12.99 -0.24
C PRO A 280 5.11 12.98 1.26
N VAL A 281 4.51 14.06 1.77
CA VAL A 281 4.27 14.26 3.21
C VAL A 281 2.83 13.95 3.61
N ARG A 282 1.85 14.42 2.83
CA ARG A 282 0.44 14.18 3.14
C ARG A 282 -0.42 14.28 1.89
N ARG A 283 -1.63 13.72 1.98
CA ARG A 283 -2.70 13.90 1.00
C ARG A 283 -3.86 14.62 1.67
N GLU A 284 -4.19 15.80 1.16
CA GLU A 284 -5.30 16.61 1.66
C GLU A 284 -6.64 15.88 1.56
N SER A 285 -6.82 15.03 0.55
CA SER A 285 -8.02 14.19 0.39
C SER A 285 -8.17 13.11 1.47
N GLN A 286 -7.08 12.75 2.15
CA GLN A 286 -7.05 11.74 3.22
C GLN A 286 -6.99 12.38 4.62
N MET A 287 -7.41 13.63 4.76
CA MET A 287 -7.55 14.30 6.04
C MET A 287 -8.98 14.18 6.55
N LEU A 288 -9.13 13.99 7.86
CA LEU A 288 -10.41 14.07 8.54
C LEU A 288 -10.69 15.53 8.93
N SER A 289 -11.86 16.03 8.56
CA SER A 289 -12.31 17.38 8.86
C SER A 289 -13.83 17.48 8.86
N VAL A 290 -14.41 17.63 10.04
CA VAL A 290 -15.86 17.76 10.23
C VAL A 290 -16.29 19.21 10.48
N ARG A 291 -15.46 20.04 11.13
CA ARG A 291 -15.74 21.47 11.38
C ARG A 291 -14.60 22.40 10.96
N GLY A 292 -13.67 21.92 10.14
CA GLY A 292 -12.52 22.68 9.64
C GLY A 292 -11.23 22.46 10.44
N GLU A 293 -11.26 21.62 11.49
CA GLU A 293 -10.07 20.96 11.99
C GLU A 293 -9.54 20.01 10.92
N SER A 294 -8.22 19.86 10.82
CA SER A 294 -7.61 18.96 9.85
C SER A 294 -6.71 17.98 10.58
N ILE A 295 -7.07 16.70 10.51
CA ILE A 295 -6.27 15.61 11.04
C ILE A 295 -5.73 14.79 9.85
N PRO A 296 -4.42 14.88 9.54
CA PRO A 296 -3.81 14.09 8.49
C PRO A 296 -3.82 12.59 8.81
N GLU A 297 -4.03 11.77 7.79
CA GLU A 297 -4.01 10.30 7.86
C GLU A 297 -2.83 9.74 8.68
N GLU A 298 -1.62 10.23 8.41
CA GLU A 298 -0.40 9.69 9.01
C GLU A 298 -0.36 9.92 10.53
N GLN A 299 -0.81 11.10 10.97
CA GLN A 299 -0.84 11.47 12.38
C GLN A 299 -1.99 10.75 13.11
N PHE A 300 -3.13 10.57 12.43
CA PHE A 300 -4.20 9.72 12.94
C PHE A 300 -3.74 8.28 13.13
N CYS A 301 -3.05 7.69 12.14
CA CYS A 301 -2.51 6.33 12.24
C CYS A 301 -1.53 6.20 13.41
N GLN A 302 -0.66 7.19 13.63
CA GLN A 302 0.25 7.20 14.78
C GLN A 302 -0.50 7.23 16.11
N SER A 303 -1.54 8.07 16.22
CA SER A 303 -2.41 8.17 17.40
C SER A 303 -3.14 6.84 17.67
N LEU A 304 -3.67 6.21 16.61
CA LEU A 304 -4.32 4.90 16.68
C LEU A 304 -3.33 3.81 17.13
N CYS A 305 -2.15 3.74 16.51
CA CYS A 305 -1.10 2.78 16.90
C CYS A 305 -0.63 2.97 18.34
N ARG A 306 -0.48 4.23 18.81
CA ARG A 306 -0.18 4.54 20.21
C ARG A 306 -1.28 4.04 21.14
N THR A 307 -2.54 4.21 20.75
CA THR A 307 -3.69 3.73 21.51
C THR A 307 -3.71 2.21 21.61
N LEU A 308 -3.48 1.52 20.49
CA LEU A 308 -3.49 0.06 20.42
C LEU A 308 -2.36 -0.58 21.22
N ARG A 309 -1.20 0.08 21.37
CA ARG A 309 -0.13 -0.39 22.28
C ARG A 309 -0.57 -0.48 23.73
N MET A 310 -1.62 0.27 24.13
CA MET A 310 -2.19 0.17 25.47
C MET A 310 -3.17 -0.99 25.63
N TRP A 311 -3.49 -1.72 24.56
CA TRP A 311 -4.43 -2.84 24.56
C TRP A 311 -3.65 -4.15 24.40
N PRO A 312 -3.44 -4.91 25.49
CA PRO A 312 -2.64 -6.12 25.42
C PRO A 312 -3.25 -7.14 24.44
N GLY A 313 -2.42 -7.64 23.53
CA GLY A 313 -2.81 -8.63 22.51
C GLY A 313 -3.50 -8.05 21.27
N ALA A 314 -3.79 -6.75 21.22
CA ALA A 314 -4.39 -6.11 20.06
C ALA A 314 -3.33 -5.79 18.99
N ARG A 315 -3.50 -6.30 17.77
CA ARG A 315 -2.70 -5.91 16.61
C ARG A 315 -3.60 -5.32 15.54
N LEU A 316 -3.25 -4.13 15.05
CA LEU A 316 -3.93 -3.51 13.91
C LEU A 316 -3.64 -4.31 12.65
N ILE A 317 -4.69 -4.80 11.98
CA ILE A 317 -4.60 -5.33 10.62
C ILE A 317 -4.82 -4.17 9.66
N ASP A 318 -5.95 -3.47 9.81
CA ASP A 318 -6.33 -2.40 8.91
C ASP A 318 -7.37 -1.46 9.56
N TYR A 319 -7.53 -0.26 8.99
CA TYR A 319 -8.56 0.68 9.45
C TYR A 319 -9.06 1.60 8.34
N VAL A 320 -10.26 2.13 8.55
CA VAL A 320 -10.89 3.17 7.74
C VAL A 320 -11.62 4.15 8.65
N CYS A 321 -11.64 5.41 8.25
CA CYS A 321 -12.30 6.51 8.92
C CYS A 321 -13.38 7.12 8.02
N VAL A 322 -14.43 7.62 8.66
CA VAL A 322 -15.60 8.21 8.01
C VAL A 322 -15.99 9.45 8.79
N GLU A 323 -16.33 10.51 8.07
CA GLU A 323 -16.92 11.71 8.65
C GLU A 323 -18.43 11.51 8.78
N SER A 324 -19.01 11.90 9.92
CA SER A 324 -20.44 11.66 10.15
C SER A 324 -21.37 12.39 9.17
N SER A 325 -20.86 13.38 8.45
CA SER A 325 -21.55 14.06 7.35
C SER A 325 -21.97 13.09 6.24
N LEU A 326 -21.18 12.04 6.00
CA LEU A 326 -21.46 11.01 5.00
C LEU A 326 -22.61 10.06 5.42
N LEU A 327 -22.92 10.00 6.72
CA LEU A 327 -23.97 9.12 7.25
C LEU A 327 -25.37 9.76 7.19
N GLY A 328 -25.44 11.07 6.95
CA GLY A 328 -26.69 11.83 6.98
C GLY A 328 -27.51 11.54 8.25
N ASP A 329 -28.77 11.17 8.06
CA ASP A 329 -29.72 10.84 9.14
C ASP A 329 -29.32 9.61 9.96
N SER A 330 -28.41 8.76 9.46
CA SER A 330 -27.90 7.57 10.14
C SER A 330 -26.88 7.89 11.23
N SER A 331 -26.34 9.12 11.27
CA SER A 331 -25.38 9.56 12.30
C SER A 331 -26.02 9.70 13.70
N GLY A 332 -27.35 9.68 13.77
CA GLY A 332 -28.13 9.94 14.98
C GLY A 332 -28.19 11.42 15.32
N PRO A 333 -28.86 11.81 16.42
CA PRO A 333 -29.10 13.22 16.78
C PRO A 333 -27.85 13.93 17.35
N CYS A 334 -26.64 13.43 17.07
CA CYS A 334 -25.42 13.89 17.72
C CYS A 334 -24.71 14.98 16.90
N ALA A 335 -23.88 15.76 17.58
CA ALA A 335 -22.97 16.67 16.91
C ALA A 335 -22.09 15.89 15.90
N PRO A 336 -21.66 16.55 14.81
CA PRO A 336 -20.80 15.90 13.83
C PRO A 336 -19.56 15.28 14.47
N HIS A 337 -19.18 14.06 14.09
CA HIS A 337 -18.12 13.28 14.73
C HIS A 337 -17.40 12.37 13.72
N TYR A 338 -16.37 11.67 14.19
CA TYR A 338 -15.66 10.67 13.39
C TYR A 338 -16.15 9.27 13.73
N GLU A 339 -16.36 8.47 12.69
CA GLU A 339 -16.53 7.02 12.82
C GLU A 339 -15.27 6.32 12.33
N VAL A 340 -14.74 5.41 13.12
CA VAL A 340 -13.50 4.68 12.83
C VAL A 340 -13.82 3.19 12.87
N PHE A 341 -13.56 2.52 11.76
CA PHE A 341 -13.71 1.09 11.60
C PHE A 341 -12.33 0.45 11.64
N VAL A 342 -12.12 -0.48 12.58
CA VAL A 342 -10.83 -1.16 12.77
C VAL A 342 -10.99 -2.67 12.65
N GLU A 343 -10.06 -3.29 11.93
CA GLU A 343 -9.89 -4.74 11.90
C GLU A 343 -8.69 -5.07 12.80
N LEU A 344 -8.96 -5.74 13.91
CA LEU A 344 -7.97 -6.08 14.92
C LEU A 344 -7.79 -7.59 15.01
N GLN A 345 -6.55 -8.02 15.22
CA GLN A 345 -6.23 -9.37 15.64
C GLN A 345 -6.11 -9.43 17.17
N GLY A 346 -6.68 -10.46 17.78
CA GLY A 346 -6.51 -10.76 19.22
C GLY A 346 -7.58 -10.21 20.15
N LEU A 347 -8.45 -9.30 19.68
CA LEU A 347 -9.61 -8.80 20.41
C LEU A 347 -10.92 -9.26 19.75
N ARG A 348 -11.89 -9.66 20.58
CA ARG A 348 -13.25 -10.05 20.12
C ARG A 348 -14.27 -8.94 20.25
N ASP A 349 -14.09 -8.06 21.23
CA ASP A 349 -14.96 -6.92 21.51
C ASP A 349 -14.15 -5.73 22.04
N LEU A 350 -14.72 -4.54 21.89
CA LEU A 350 -14.17 -3.29 22.42
C LEU A 350 -14.97 -2.85 23.65
N SER A 351 -14.28 -2.59 24.76
CA SER A 351 -14.90 -1.97 25.94
C SER A 351 -15.11 -0.47 25.72
N GLU A 352 -16.07 0.13 26.42
CA GLU A 352 -16.29 1.58 26.37
C GLU A 352 -15.03 2.37 26.75
N GLY A 353 -14.27 1.88 27.74
CA GLY A 353 -13.00 2.47 28.13
C GLY A 353 -11.95 2.43 27.01
N GLN A 354 -11.93 1.40 26.17
CA GLN A 354 -11.06 1.36 24.98
C GLN A 354 -11.49 2.37 23.93
N ARG A 355 -12.80 2.46 23.64
CA ARG A 355 -13.33 3.45 22.69
C ARG A 355 -12.98 4.88 23.13
N TYR A 356 -13.15 5.19 24.43
CA TYR A 356 -12.83 6.50 24.99
C TYR A 356 -11.32 6.84 24.94
N LYS A 357 -10.44 5.84 25.13
CA LYS A 357 -8.98 6.05 25.06
C LYS A 357 -8.53 6.59 23.71
N LEU A 358 -9.13 6.14 22.61
CA LEU A 358 -8.79 6.67 21.28
C LEU A 358 -9.19 8.14 21.14
N ASP A 359 -10.41 8.50 21.57
CA ASP A 359 -10.88 9.91 21.60
C ASP A 359 -9.93 10.77 22.44
N GLN A 360 -9.50 10.27 23.60
CA GLN A 360 -8.55 10.96 24.47
C GLN A 360 -7.18 11.17 23.81
N CYS A 361 -6.60 10.13 23.18
CA CYS A 361 -5.32 10.27 22.49
C CYS A 361 -5.38 11.30 21.36
N LEU A 362 -6.48 11.33 20.59
CA LEU A 362 -6.66 12.37 19.57
C LEU A 362 -6.81 13.77 20.17
N GLN A 363 -7.46 13.92 21.31
CA GLN A 363 -7.53 15.22 22.00
C GLN A 363 -6.15 15.68 22.52
N GLU A 364 -5.28 14.76 22.93
CA GLU A 364 -3.90 15.06 23.33
C GLU A 364 -3.05 15.51 22.14
N ASP A 365 -3.16 14.79 21.03
CA ASP A 365 -2.32 15.02 19.85
C ASP A 365 -2.80 16.22 19.00
N PHE A 366 -4.10 16.57 19.07
CA PHE A 366 -4.71 17.66 18.29
C PHE A 366 -5.45 18.69 19.15
N PRO A 367 -4.81 19.83 19.48
CA PRO A 367 -5.41 20.87 20.32
C PRO A 367 -6.70 21.49 19.73
N ILE A 368 -6.79 21.64 18.41
CA ILE A 368 -7.98 22.19 17.73
C ILE A 368 -9.16 21.23 17.89
N TYR A 369 -8.93 19.93 17.65
CA TYR A 369 -9.92 18.88 17.87
C TYR A 369 -10.40 18.88 19.33
N LYS A 370 -9.48 18.93 20.30
CA LYS A 370 -9.80 19.06 21.74
C LYS A 370 -10.67 20.27 22.05
N SER A 371 -10.37 21.43 21.46
CA SER A 371 -11.17 22.64 21.65
C SER A 371 -12.61 22.45 21.15
N PHE A 372 -12.78 21.86 19.97
CA PHE A 372 -14.11 21.61 19.40
C PHE A 372 -14.88 20.50 20.13
N ARG A 373 -14.20 19.46 20.62
CA ARG A 373 -14.77 18.44 21.51
C ARG A 373 -15.27 19.05 22.82
N PHE A 374 -14.46 19.90 23.45
CA PHE A 374 -14.82 20.60 24.69
C PHE A 374 -16.02 21.56 24.50
N LYS A 375 -16.07 22.26 23.37
CA LYS A 375 -17.19 23.16 23.01
C LYS A 375 -18.46 22.42 22.57
N GLY A 376 -18.43 21.08 22.46
CA GLY A 376 -19.54 20.28 21.94
C GLY A 376 -19.81 20.49 20.44
N SER A 377 -18.90 21.14 19.71
CA SER A 377 -19.02 21.35 18.26
C SER A 377 -18.72 20.07 17.48
N ILE A 378 -17.91 19.18 18.05
CA ILE A 378 -17.63 17.84 17.56
C ILE A 378 -18.07 16.82 18.62
N GLY A 379 -18.84 15.81 18.20
CA GLY A 379 -19.30 14.71 19.05
C GLY A 379 -18.18 13.72 19.40
N PRO A 380 -18.42 12.79 20.34
CA PRO A 380 -17.44 11.75 20.67
C PRO A 380 -17.14 10.86 19.47
N LEU A 381 -15.86 10.51 19.30
CA LEU A 381 -15.46 9.53 18.29
C LEU A 381 -16.13 8.17 18.54
N ARG A 382 -16.63 7.56 17.47
CA ARG A 382 -17.18 6.20 17.50
C ARG A 382 -16.18 5.23 16.89
N LEU A 383 -15.82 4.21 17.65
CA LEU A 383 -14.91 3.16 17.23
C LEU A 383 -15.67 1.85 17.10
N HIS A 384 -15.59 1.27 15.91
CA HIS A 384 -16.27 0.05 15.50
C HIS A 384 -15.26 -1.05 15.17
N LEU A 385 -15.45 -2.23 15.73
CA LEU A 385 -14.70 -3.43 15.37
C LEU A 385 -15.41 -4.12 14.21
N VAL A 386 -14.68 -4.41 13.13
CA VAL A 386 -15.21 -5.14 11.97
C VAL A 386 -14.76 -6.59 11.96
N ARG A 387 -15.50 -7.44 11.24
CA ARG A 387 -15.15 -8.86 11.04
C ARG A 387 -13.79 -8.99 10.34
N PRO A 388 -13.04 -10.07 10.61
CA PRO A 388 -11.83 -10.36 9.86
C PRO A 388 -12.11 -10.45 8.35
N ARG A 389 -11.19 -9.93 7.53
CA ARG A 389 -11.24 -9.87 6.07
C ARG A 389 -12.29 -8.91 5.47
N THR A 390 -12.91 -8.04 6.27
CA THR A 390 -13.81 -7.01 5.74
C THR A 390 -13.09 -6.06 4.79
N PHE A 391 -11.87 -5.65 5.12
CA PHE A 391 -11.11 -4.75 4.24
C PHE A 391 -10.61 -5.42 2.97
N ASN A 392 -10.42 -6.75 2.98
CA ASN A 392 -10.13 -7.51 1.77
C ASN A 392 -11.31 -7.44 0.79
N GLN A 393 -12.54 -7.59 1.29
CA GLN A 393 -13.76 -7.43 0.48
C GLN A 393 -13.92 -5.99 -0.02
N LEU A 394 -13.60 -4.99 0.82
CA LEU A 394 -13.62 -3.59 0.41
C LEU A 394 -12.65 -3.33 -0.75
N ARG A 395 -11.43 -3.87 -0.70
CA ARG A 395 -10.46 -3.77 -1.80
C ARG A 395 -10.93 -4.51 -3.06
N GLU A 396 -11.60 -5.64 -2.92
CA GLU A 396 -12.20 -6.34 -4.06
C GLU A 396 -13.33 -5.51 -4.70
N ALA A 397 -14.15 -4.83 -3.89
CA ALA A 397 -15.22 -3.96 -4.37
C ALA A 397 -14.69 -2.69 -5.08
N LEU A 398 -13.53 -2.16 -4.67
CA LEU A 398 -12.85 -1.06 -5.36
C LEU A 398 -12.40 -1.45 -6.77
N GLY A 399 -12.15 -2.75 -7.03
CA GLY A 399 -11.90 -3.30 -8.36
C GLY A 399 -10.64 -2.79 -9.09
N CYS A 400 -9.84 -1.92 -8.46
CA CYS A 400 -8.68 -1.28 -9.06
C CYS A 400 -7.43 -1.47 -8.19
N PRO A 401 -6.23 -1.51 -8.80
CA PRO A 401 -4.97 -1.62 -8.08
C PRO A 401 -4.54 -0.28 -7.48
N THR A 402 -5.42 0.35 -6.72
CA THR A 402 -5.13 1.60 -6.01
C THR A 402 -5.00 1.32 -4.51
N ALA A 403 -4.22 2.16 -3.83
CA ALA A 403 -4.12 2.11 -2.39
C ALA A 403 -5.51 2.35 -1.78
N MET A 404 -5.86 1.58 -0.75
CA MET A 404 -7.16 1.70 -0.10
C MET A 404 -7.29 3.09 0.54
N PRO A 405 -8.37 3.85 0.28
CA PRO A 405 -8.59 5.13 0.95
C PRO A 405 -8.78 4.89 2.45
N ARG A 406 -8.13 5.72 3.27
CA ARG A 406 -8.34 5.72 4.72
C ARG A 406 -9.53 6.54 5.12
N VAL A 407 -9.84 7.61 4.38
CA VAL A 407 -11.05 8.39 4.59
C VAL A 407 -12.04 8.04 3.48
N LEU A 408 -13.14 7.38 3.82
CA LEU A 408 -14.21 7.09 2.87
C LEU A 408 -15.11 8.32 2.68
N ARG A 409 -15.45 8.58 1.43
CA ARG A 409 -16.38 9.64 1.01
C ARG A 409 -17.52 9.11 0.13
N GLU A 410 -17.62 7.80 -0.02
CA GLU A 410 -18.63 7.13 -0.84
C GLU A 410 -19.55 6.27 0.03
N GLU A 411 -20.85 6.53 -0.02
CA GLU A 411 -21.86 5.82 0.78
C GLU A 411 -21.93 4.32 0.47
N ARG A 412 -21.72 3.94 -0.80
CA ARG A 412 -21.75 2.53 -1.22
C ARG A 412 -20.69 1.69 -0.51
N LEU A 413 -19.48 2.24 -0.36
CA LEU A 413 -18.37 1.57 0.32
C LEU A 413 -18.61 1.53 1.83
N LEU A 414 -19.24 2.56 2.39
CA LEU A 414 -19.61 2.61 3.79
C LEU A 414 -20.59 1.51 4.19
N GLN A 415 -21.62 1.25 3.37
CA GLN A 415 -22.63 0.21 3.64
C GLN A 415 -22.01 -1.19 3.77
N LEU A 416 -20.98 -1.50 2.96
CA LEU A 416 -20.25 -2.77 3.03
C LEU A 416 -19.52 -2.94 4.37
N VAL A 417 -18.91 -1.86 4.87
CA VAL A 417 -18.19 -1.86 6.14
C VAL A 417 -19.16 -1.93 7.32
N GLN A 418 -20.27 -1.17 7.28
CA GLN A 418 -21.31 -1.17 8.31
C GLN A 418 -21.97 -2.54 8.48
N GLY A 419 -22.27 -3.24 7.38
CA GLY A 419 -22.82 -4.61 7.43
C GLY A 419 -21.86 -5.65 8.05
N SER A 420 -20.60 -5.28 8.26
CA SER A 420 -19.55 -6.12 8.81
C SER A 420 -19.12 -5.74 10.23
N VAL A 421 -19.80 -4.79 10.86
CA VAL A 421 -19.52 -4.39 12.26
C VAL A 421 -19.90 -5.53 13.20
N VAL A 422 -19.03 -5.77 14.18
CA VAL A 422 -19.20 -6.76 15.25
C VAL A 422 -19.52 -6.07 16.57
N SER A 423 -18.84 -4.95 16.86
CA SER A 423 -18.87 -4.24 18.15
C SER A 423 -18.68 -2.74 17.97
#